data_AF-A0A0F9RGY7-F1
#
_entry.id   AF-A0A0F9RGY7-F1
#
_cell.length_a   1.000
_cell.length_b   1.000
_cell.length_c   1.000
_cell.angle_alpha   90.00
_cell.angle_beta   90.00
_cell.angle_gamma   90.00
#
_symmetry.space_group_name_H-M   'P 1'
#
loop_
_entity.id
_entity.type
_entity.pdbx_description
1 polymer ?
#
loop_
_entity_poly.entity_id
_entity_poly.type
_entity_poly.pdbx_seq_one_letter_code
_entity_poly.pdbx_strand_id
1 'polypeptide(L)'
;MTIDLKNPKSYGEHMGAMQLEASKALAESEEKSLKPFIPNIFTDPDIRASMPFDFLGKFESLLEFPDPGLAGVGGRFVSEVADSAVSMIMNPALRKTQYAANRLFDNLVVTADTATMLWQRKWITDGAMDYRFRSAGYNADEQQMIIAAAHPFPTLPEWLRWARYHGSPENTWTTLEKKIKIDPRIYQEWDWLSQQQLGTDQITGLYRREKLIESQADELLMQTGWSRSNSATIRELSFVVPNAMLLLQGGLVAERSTTDLLKDLGKGDIHPDYRQTYFDAVMTKPASSDLVQFHLRKENDLRDLPKDLTRIGIHPEFLDIYKTLADRIPPLPDIITMAVREAFSPATAARFGQYEDFPRDFAKYAAQQGLSEEWAKRYWAAHWGLPSITQGFDMLHRGIIDIGDLNMLLKAADVMPFWRDRLIAMAYHPLTRVDVRRMFKLGVLTLSQVHEAFLQLGYSPENATNMTEFTAAQILEERAGLTTAEVIKAYVDRLVDKQASVDLLIMLNVDPDQAVYLIDTEDIKRDWFLTSNKIKAIRNLYKRGEYDVNTARDELSKLNQPAEQIDVLMEQWWYEKKEDGGATWSKAETFRFARNDLITQDRAKQEFQAMGYDAEHIEVYMKAI
;
A
#
# COMPACT_ATOMS: atom_id res chain seq x y z
N MET A 1 16.91 154.84 9.85
CA MET A 1 17.12 155.26 11.25
C MET A 1 17.68 154.07 11.99
N THR A 2 18.97 154.08 12.29
CA THR A 2 19.63 153.07 13.13
C THR A 2 19.45 153.48 14.60
N ILE A 3 18.71 152.68 15.35
CA ILE A 3 18.43 152.88 16.78
C ILE A 3 19.67 152.43 17.57
N ASP A 4 20.24 153.30 18.41
CA ASP A 4 21.37 152.97 19.30
C ASP A 4 20.87 152.80 20.73
N LEU A 5 20.71 151.54 21.14
CA LEU A 5 20.25 151.16 22.49
C LEU A 5 21.36 151.25 23.56
N LYS A 6 22.62 151.53 23.17
CA LYS A 6 23.73 151.70 24.13
C LYS A 6 23.85 153.13 24.65
N ASN A 7 23.26 154.11 23.95
CA ASN A 7 23.19 155.51 24.37
C ASN A 7 21.84 156.12 23.96
N PRO A 8 20.74 155.80 24.67
CA PRO A 8 19.39 156.15 24.25
C PRO A 8 19.16 157.67 24.31
N LYS A 9 18.72 158.26 23.18
CA LYS A 9 18.42 159.69 23.04
C LYS A 9 16.93 160.00 22.93
N SER A 10 16.10 158.98 22.70
CA SER A 10 14.64 159.08 22.74
C SER A 10 14.01 158.13 23.76
N TYR A 11 12.80 158.44 24.20
CA TYR A 11 12.04 157.62 25.15
C TYR A 11 11.87 156.15 24.66
N GLY A 12 11.68 155.95 23.34
CA GLY A 12 11.56 154.61 22.75
C GLY A 12 12.85 153.78 22.85
N GLU A 13 14.01 154.43 22.75
CA GLU A 13 15.32 153.76 22.89
C GLU A 13 15.60 153.39 24.36
N HIS A 14 15.13 154.20 25.30
CA HIS A 14 15.27 153.93 26.74
C HIS A 14 14.42 152.73 27.18
N MET A 15 13.20 152.60 26.64
CA MET A 15 12.35 151.43 26.87
C MET A 15 12.93 150.15 26.25
N GLY A 16 13.50 150.25 25.03
CA GLY A 16 14.17 149.13 24.38
C GLY A 16 15.40 148.62 25.12
N ALA A 17 16.20 149.53 25.71
CA ALA A 17 17.36 149.17 26.54
C ALA A 17 16.95 148.44 27.82
N MET A 18 15.90 148.92 28.51
CA MET A 18 15.36 148.25 29.70
C MET A 18 14.79 146.85 29.39
N GLN A 19 14.15 146.68 28.24
CA GLN A 19 13.57 145.39 27.85
C GLN A 19 14.66 144.35 27.54
N LEU A 20 15.80 144.78 26.97
CA LEU A 20 16.97 143.93 26.74
C LEU A 20 17.64 143.49 28.06
N GLU A 21 17.75 144.38 29.05
CA GLU A 21 18.24 144.01 30.39
C GLU A 21 17.29 143.04 31.10
N ALA A 22 15.97 143.25 31.00
CA ALA A 22 14.98 142.34 31.55
C ALA A 22 15.07 140.93 30.93
N SER A 23 15.26 140.83 29.62
CA SER A 23 15.46 139.54 28.94
C SER A 23 16.75 138.82 29.35
N LYS A 24 17.85 139.55 29.58
CA LYS A 24 19.10 138.95 30.07
C LYS A 24 18.96 138.39 31.49
N ALA A 25 18.28 139.13 32.37
CA ALA A 25 18.04 138.67 33.74
C ALA A 25 17.13 137.42 33.80
N LEU A 26 16.20 137.28 32.86
CA LEU A 26 15.30 136.13 32.76
C LEU A 26 16.04 134.87 32.29
N ALA A 27 16.95 135.00 31.31
CA ALA A 27 17.78 133.90 30.82
C ALA A 27 18.74 133.34 31.91
N GLU A 28 19.38 134.21 32.71
CA GLU A 28 20.24 133.76 33.82
C GLU A 28 19.45 133.04 34.94
N SER A 29 18.18 133.41 35.14
CA SER A 29 17.28 132.74 36.09
C SER A 29 16.89 131.33 35.63
N GLU A 30 16.62 131.14 34.34
CA GLU A 30 16.26 129.84 33.76
C GLU A 30 17.44 128.85 33.84
N GLU A 31 18.66 129.30 33.54
CA GLU A 31 19.87 128.46 33.57
C GLU A 31 20.17 127.91 34.99
N LYS A 32 19.94 128.72 36.03
CA LYS A 32 20.17 128.33 37.43
C LYS A 32 19.11 127.35 37.97
N SER A 33 17.93 127.29 37.34
CA SER A 33 16.78 126.48 37.76
C SER A 33 16.78 125.06 37.20
N LEU A 34 17.45 124.82 36.06
CA LEU A 34 17.41 123.55 35.32
C LEU A 34 18.50 122.54 35.75
N LYS A 35 19.64 123.02 36.24
CA LYS A 35 20.81 122.19 36.61
C LYS A 35 20.55 121.06 37.64
N PRO A 36 19.63 121.20 38.62
CA PRO A 36 19.31 120.14 39.58
C PRO A 36 18.46 118.98 39.04
N PHE A 37 17.86 119.10 37.85
CA PHE A 37 16.88 118.13 37.34
C PHE A 37 17.44 117.08 36.35
N ILE A 38 18.76 117.03 36.16
CA ILE A 38 19.41 115.99 35.34
C ILE A 38 19.37 114.65 36.13
N PRO A 39 18.68 113.61 35.65
CA PRO A 39 18.50 112.38 36.43
C PRO A 39 19.83 111.63 36.69
N ASN A 40 19.97 111.06 37.90
CA ASN A 40 21.05 110.15 38.32
C ASN A 40 21.17 108.83 37.51
N ILE A 41 20.44 108.69 36.39
CA ILE A 41 20.50 107.51 35.51
C ILE A 41 21.83 107.42 34.76
N PHE A 42 22.48 108.56 34.48
CA PHE A 42 23.74 108.59 33.72
C PHE A 42 24.99 108.33 34.57
N THR A 43 24.84 108.03 35.86
CA THR A 43 25.95 107.70 36.78
C THR A 43 26.21 106.20 36.89
N ASP A 44 25.32 105.35 36.37
CA ASP A 44 25.50 103.89 36.38
C ASP A 44 26.66 103.45 35.46
N PRO A 45 27.61 102.63 35.95
CA PRO A 45 28.82 102.24 35.20
C PRO A 45 28.52 101.49 33.90
N ASP A 46 27.50 100.63 33.89
CA ASP A 46 27.16 99.79 32.75
C ASP A 46 26.40 100.59 31.68
N ILE A 47 25.55 101.53 32.10
CA ILE A 47 24.92 102.51 31.19
C ILE A 47 25.99 103.41 30.56
N ARG A 48 26.97 103.86 31.35
CA ARG A 48 28.04 104.74 30.86
C ARG A 48 28.99 104.04 29.89
N ALA A 49 29.35 102.77 30.15
CA ALA A 49 30.22 101.99 29.28
C ALA A 49 29.57 101.58 27.95
N SER A 50 28.24 101.55 27.90
CA SER A 50 27.47 101.13 26.73
C SER A 50 27.05 102.29 25.80
N MET A 51 27.28 103.54 26.20
CA MET A 51 26.96 104.74 25.41
C MET A 51 27.97 104.93 24.26
N PRO A 52 27.50 105.14 23.01
CA PRO A 52 28.39 105.45 21.89
C PRO A 52 28.83 106.92 21.99
N PHE A 53 30.15 107.16 21.85
CA PHE A 53 30.84 108.47 21.87
C PHE A 53 30.58 109.35 23.12
N ASP A 54 31.33 110.45 23.26
CA ASP A 54 31.22 111.39 24.40
C ASP A 54 29.95 112.25 24.31
N PHE A 55 28.81 111.60 24.56
CA PHE A 55 27.48 112.18 24.47
C PHE A 55 27.25 113.31 25.48
N LEU A 56 27.79 113.19 26.70
CA LEU A 56 27.64 114.20 27.75
C LEU A 56 28.31 115.53 27.39
N GLY A 57 29.52 115.49 26.81
CA GLY A 57 30.23 116.71 26.38
C GLY A 57 29.54 117.45 25.24
N LYS A 58 28.82 116.75 24.34
CA LYS A 58 28.09 117.39 23.23
C LYS A 58 26.71 117.92 23.62
N PHE A 59 26.05 117.28 24.58
CA PHE A 59 24.75 117.74 25.09
C PHE A 59 24.87 119.07 25.87
N GLU A 60 25.97 119.27 26.60
CA GLU A 60 26.27 120.55 27.27
C GLU A 60 26.53 121.69 26.26
N SER A 61 27.14 121.41 25.11
CA SER A 61 27.39 122.42 24.06
C SER A 61 26.17 122.86 23.26
N LEU A 62 25.06 122.11 23.32
CA LEU A 62 23.78 122.44 22.65
C LEU A 62 22.94 123.45 23.44
N LEU A 63 23.36 123.82 24.66
CA LEU A 63 22.66 124.76 25.53
C LEU A 63 23.21 126.20 25.45
N GLU A 64 24.26 126.45 24.64
CA GLU A 64 24.77 127.80 24.37
C GLU A 64 24.18 128.35 23.06
N PHE A 65 23.26 129.34 23.14
CA PHE A 65 22.64 129.97 21.96
C PHE A 65 23.38 131.24 21.50
N PRO A 66 23.91 131.35 20.26
CA PRO A 66 24.69 132.53 19.85
C PRO A 66 23.93 133.73 19.25
N ASP A 67 22.63 133.67 18.90
CA ASP A 67 21.95 134.84 18.28
C ASP A 67 20.41 134.84 18.42
N PRO A 68 19.74 135.93 18.88
CA PRO A 68 18.29 135.96 19.15
C PRO A 68 17.37 136.00 17.92
N GLY A 69 17.90 136.21 16.71
CA GLY A 69 17.11 136.53 15.51
C GLY A 69 16.52 135.35 14.72
N LEU A 70 16.84 134.10 15.06
CA LEU A 70 16.48 132.91 14.26
C LEU A 70 15.60 131.88 15.00
N ALA A 71 15.07 132.22 16.17
CA ALA A 71 14.35 131.28 17.04
C ALA A 71 12.96 130.84 16.54
N GLY A 72 12.31 131.59 15.63
CA GLY A 72 10.87 131.44 15.42
C GLY A 72 10.39 130.40 14.40
N VAL A 73 11.04 130.27 13.24
CA VAL A 73 10.43 129.56 12.09
C VAL A 73 11.40 128.64 11.32
N GLY A 74 12.70 128.94 11.27
CA GLY A 74 13.71 128.06 10.65
C GLY A 74 14.11 126.85 11.51
N GLY A 75 14.02 126.99 12.84
CA GLY A 75 14.38 125.92 13.78
C GLY A 75 13.45 124.70 13.74
N ARG A 76 12.16 124.88 13.45
CA ARG A 76 11.18 123.76 13.42
C ARG A 76 11.36 122.83 12.23
N PHE A 77 11.71 123.36 11.04
CA PHE A 77 11.87 122.56 9.82
C PHE A 77 13.20 121.79 9.77
N VAL A 78 14.27 122.35 10.35
CA VAL A 78 15.57 121.66 10.49
C VAL A 78 15.53 120.64 11.64
N SER A 79 14.78 120.92 12.73
CA SER A 79 14.57 119.96 13.83
C SER A 79 13.88 118.69 13.34
N GLU A 80 12.77 118.78 12.59
CA GLU A 80 12.01 117.58 12.20
C GLU A 80 12.79 116.64 11.26
N VAL A 81 13.59 117.19 10.34
CA VAL A 81 14.43 116.39 9.42
C VAL A 81 15.68 115.86 10.13
N ALA A 82 16.27 116.64 11.04
CA ALA A 82 17.40 116.20 11.86
C ALA A 82 16.97 115.13 12.87
N ASP A 83 15.81 115.25 13.51
CA ASP A 83 15.26 114.29 14.48
C ASP A 83 15.00 112.94 13.80
N SER A 84 14.54 112.93 12.55
CA SER A 84 14.33 111.70 11.78
C SER A 84 15.67 111.02 11.38
N ALA A 85 16.66 111.80 10.93
CA ALA A 85 17.99 111.28 10.58
C ALA A 85 18.81 110.84 11.79
N VAL A 86 18.72 111.56 12.90
CA VAL A 86 19.34 111.21 14.19
C VAL A 86 18.68 109.95 14.76
N SER A 87 17.36 109.82 14.71
CA SER A 87 16.63 108.62 15.15
C SER A 87 17.06 107.35 14.41
N MET A 88 17.32 107.44 13.10
CA MET A 88 17.78 106.30 12.28
C MET A 88 19.18 105.80 12.66
N ILE A 89 20.08 106.69 13.11
CA ILE A 89 21.47 106.34 13.46
C ILE A 89 21.60 106.03 14.97
N MET A 90 20.85 106.72 15.81
CA MET A 90 20.92 106.60 17.27
C MET A 90 20.22 105.35 17.80
N ASN A 91 19.07 104.95 17.26
CA ASN A 91 18.32 103.81 17.79
C ASN A 91 19.09 102.48 17.75
N PRO A 92 19.81 102.12 16.67
CA PRO A 92 20.69 100.94 16.69
C PRO A 92 21.89 101.11 17.63
N ALA A 93 22.44 102.31 17.75
CA ALA A 93 23.63 102.61 18.54
C ALA A 93 23.37 102.57 20.06
N LEU A 94 22.14 102.87 20.49
CA LEU A 94 21.72 102.88 21.90
C LEU A 94 21.18 101.52 22.40
N ARG A 95 21.13 100.47 21.56
CA ARG A 95 20.58 99.15 21.96
C ARG A 95 21.28 98.54 23.17
N LYS A 96 22.60 98.71 23.29
CA LYS A 96 23.37 98.18 24.44
C LYS A 96 22.98 98.87 25.74
N THR A 97 22.81 100.19 25.70
CA THR A 97 22.33 100.99 26.82
C THR A 97 20.89 100.63 27.17
N GLN A 98 20.05 100.39 26.16
CA GLN A 98 18.68 99.92 26.36
C GLN A 98 18.63 98.53 27.04
N TYR A 99 19.50 97.59 26.64
CA TYR A 99 19.60 96.28 27.30
C TYR A 99 20.09 96.37 28.75
N ALA A 100 21.07 97.24 29.03
CA ALA A 100 21.54 97.49 30.40
C ALA A 100 20.41 98.08 31.27
N ALA A 101 19.68 99.05 30.75
CA ALA A 101 18.51 99.62 31.44
C ALA A 101 17.43 98.56 31.69
N ASN A 102 17.09 97.73 30.71
CA ASN A 102 16.08 96.67 30.87
C ASN A 102 16.46 95.64 31.95
N ARG A 103 17.76 95.40 32.18
CA ARG A 103 18.26 94.49 33.23
C ARG A 103 18.18 95.08 34.64
N LEU A 104 18.22 96.41 34.75
CA LEU A 104 18.13 97.13 36.02
C LEU A 104 16.68 97.37 36.44
N PHE A 105 15.80 97.68 35.49
CA PHE A 105 14.43 98.07 35.78
C PHE A 105 13.40 96.93 35.67
N ASP A 106 13.77 95.76 35.14
CA ASP A 106 12.87 94.61 34.91
C ASP A 106 11.53 95.03 34.26
N ASN A 107 11.58 96.03 33.38
CA ASN A 107 10.42 96.73 32.82
C ASN A 107 9.84 96.06 31.58
N LEU A 108 10.45 94.98 31.10
CA LEU A 108 9.94 94.20 29.96
C LEU A 108 8.82 93.28 30.44
N VAL A 109 7.60 93.55 29.96
CA VAL A 109 6.44 92.68 30.18
C VAL A 109 6.21 91.77 28.98
N VAL A 110 5.61 90.60 29.23
CA VAL A 110 5.17 89.66 28.19
C VAL A 110 4.28 90.39 27.19
N THR A 111 4.54 90.22 25.89
CA THR A 111 3.79 90.88 24.82
C THR A 111 2.31 90.46 24.82
N ALA A 112 1.44 91.30 24.26
CA ALA A 112 0.02 91.02 24.14
C ALA A 112 -0.27 89.69 23.41
N ASP A 113 0.49 89.37 22.35
CA ASP A 113 0.36 88.11 21.60
C ASP A 113 0.72 86.89 22.48
N THR A 114 1.84 86.97 23.19
CA THR A 114 2.29 85.90 24.08
C THR A 114 1.33 85.74 25.25
N ALA A 115 0.80 86.84 25.80
CA ALA A 115 -0.22 86.83 26.84
C ALA A 115 -1.51 86.18 26.35
N THR A 116 -1.94 86.44 25.12
CA THR A 116 -3.11 85.81 24.49
C THR A 116 -2.94 84.30 24.39
N MET A 117 -1.77 83.82 23.96
CA MET A 117 -1.48 82.38 23.91
C MET A 117 -1.54 81.73 25.29
N LEU A 118 -0.96 82.38 26.31
CA LEU A 118 -0.98 81.88 27.68
C LEU A 118 -2.40 81.87 28.26
N TRP A 119 -3.19 82.88 27.93
CA TRP A 119 -4.59 83.00 28.35
C TRP A 119 -5.49 81.93 27.71
N GLN A 120 -5.37 81.68 26.40
CA GLN A 120 -6.10 80.60 25.71
C GLN A 120 -5.80 79.22 26.31
N ARG A 121 -4.59 79.02 26.85
CA ARG A 121 -4.16 77.80 27.55
C ARG A 121 -4.59 77.74 29.03
N LYS A 122 -5.29 78.77 29.52
CA LYS A 122 -5.68 78.98 30.93
C LYS A 122 -4.51 79.08 31.90
N TRP A 123 -3.35 79.57 31.46
CA TRP A 123 -2.15 79.71 32.29
C TRP A 123 -2.06 81.07 32.99
N ILE A 124 -2.85 82.06 32.55
CA ILE A 124 -2.98 83.37 33.19
C ILE A 124 -4.46 83.76 33.32
N THR A 125 -4.79 84.66 34.25
CA THR A 125 -6.16 85.14 34.49
C THR A 125 -6.55 86.26 33.53
N ASP A 126 -7.87 86.52 33.41
CA ASP A 126 -8.40 87.59 32.57
C ASP A 126 -7.81 88.96 32.94
N GLY A 127 -7.69 89.26 34.24
CA GLY A 127 -7.08 90.51 34.73
C GLY A 127 -5.59 90.62 34.41
N ALA A 128 -4.85 89.51 34.42
CA ALA A 128 -3.44 89.51 34.04
C ALA A 128 -3.25 89.73 32.53
N MET A 129 -4.17 89.22 31.71
CA MET A 129 -4.16 89.42 30.26
C MET A 129 -4.55 90.87 29.89
N ASP A 130 -5.64 91.39 30.46
CA ASP A 130 -6.09 92.78 30.29
C ASP A 130 -4.99 93.79 30.67
N TYR A 131 -4.27 93.54 31.78
CA TYR A 131 -3.14 94.36 32.17
C TYR A 131 -2.03 94.42 31.09
N ARG A 132 -1.71 93.32 30.40
CA ARG A 132 -0.69 93.33 29.33
C ARG A 132 -1.15 94.12 28.11
N PHE A 133 -2.40 93.99 27.71
CA PHE A 133 -2.98 94.75 26.60
C PHE A 133 -3.01 96.26 26.88
N ARG A 134 -3.47 96.64 28.08
CA ARG A 134 -3.46 98.05 28.50
C ARG A 134 -2.05 98.62 28.64
N SER A 135 -1.11 97.83 29.16
CA SER A 135 0.30 98.23 29.27
C SER A 135 0.95 98.44 27.90
N ALA A 136 0.47 97.75 26.86
CA ALA A 136 0.89 97.92 25.47
C ALA A 136 0.11 99.01 24.71
N GLY A 137 -0.86 99.67 25.36
CA GLY A 137 -1.66 100.76 24.77
C GLY A 137 -2.84 100.31 23.93
N TYR A 138 -3.22 99.03 23.94
CA TYR A 138 -4.40 98.54 23.22
C TYR A 138 -5.70 98.90 23.96
N ASN A 139 -6.73 99.26 23.20
CA ASN A 139 -8.09 99.39 23.71
C ASN A 139 -8.77 98.00 23.75
N ALA A 140 -9.97 97.94 24.33
CA ALA A 140 -10.71 96.68 24.47
C ALA A 140 -11.11 96.05 23.12
N ASP A 141 -11.34 96.85 22.08
CA ASP A 141 -11.74 96.36 20.76
C ASP A 141 -10.55 95.72 20.02
N GLU A 142 -9.38 96.37 20.02
CA GLU A 142 -8.13 95.85 19.48
C GLU A 142 -7.70 94.56 20.22
N GLN A 143 -7.94 94.50 21.52
CA GLN A 143 -7.74 93.28 22.31
C GLN A 143 -8.58 92.12 21.78
N GLN A 144 -9.87 92.33 21.49
CA GLN A 144 -10.73 91.27 20.91
C GLN A 144 -10.27 90.85 19.51
N MET A 145 -9.78 91.78 18.69
CA MET A 145 -9.25 91.46 17.36
C MET A 145 -7.97 90.62 17.43
N ILE A 146 -7.05 90.94 18.34
CA ILE A 146 -5.83 90.17 18.56
C ILE A 146 -6.15 88.78 19.13
N ILE A 147 -7.12 88.68 20.05
CA ILE A 147 -7.60 87.38 20.54
C ILE A 147 -8.19 86.54 19.40
N ALA A 148 -9.01 87.16 18.54
CA ALA A 148 -9.60 86.52 17.38
C ALA A 148 -8.52 86.03 16.39
N ALA A 149 -7.50 86.85 16.12
CA ALA A 149 -6.38 86.51 15.25
C ALA A 149 -5.46 85.42 15.82
N ALA A 150 -5.37 85.31 17.16
CA ALA A 150 -4.59 84.29 17.84
C ALA A 150 -5.23 82.90 17.81
N HIS A 151 -6.52 82.79 17.48
CA HIS A 151 -7.13 81.47 17.29
C HIS A 151 -6.54 80.79 16.04
N PRO A 152 -6.20 79.49 16.11
CA PRO A 152 -5.71 78.76 14.95
C PRO A 152 -6.72 78.82 13.80
N PHE A 153 -6.31 79.41 12.68
CA PHE A 153 -7.12 79.43 11.48
C PHE A 153 -6.80 78.18 10.63
N PRO A 154 -7.79 77.39 10.19
CA PRO A 154 -7.52 76.21 9.37
C PRO A 154 -6.78 76.59 8.10
N THR A 155 -5.87 75.72 7.68
CA THR A 155 -5.12 75.88 6.44
C THR A 155 -6.02 75.72 5.22
N LEU A 156 -5.62 76.23 4.06
CA LEU A 156 -6.39 76.10 2.83
C LEU A 156 -6.72 74.64 2.45
N PRO A 157 -5.78 73.66 2.57
CA PRO A 157 -6.11 72.25 2.36
C PRO A 157 -7.19 71.70 3.31
N GLU A 158 -7.20 72.14 4.57
CA GLU A 158 -8.22 71.72 5.55
C GLU A 158 -9.57 72.32 5.21
N TRP A 159 -9.61 73.59 4.80
CA TRP A 159 -10.83 74.23 4.32
C TRP A 159 -11.37 73.58 3.04
N LEU A 160 -10.50 73.22 2.09
CA LEU A 160 -10.89 72.50 0.87
C LEU A 160 -11.43 71.11 1.18
N ARG A 161 -10.76 70.38 2.09
CA ARG A 161 -11.27 69.09 2.58
C ARG A 161 -12.64 69.26 3.24
N TRP A 162 -12.80 70.24 4.12
CA TRP A 162 -14.08 70.54 4.76
C TRP A 162 -15.15 70.87 3.73
N ALA A 163 -14.84 71.69 2.72
CA ALA A 163 -15.75 72.07 1.64
C ALA A 163 -16.22 70.88 0.80
N ARG A 164 -15.36 69.86 0.57
CA ARG A 164 -15.76 68.61 -0.11
C ARG A 164 -16.80 67.80 0.67
N TYR A 165 -16.73 67.80 2.00
CA TYR A 165 -17.70 67.09 2.83
C TYR A 165 -19.02 67.85 3.04
N HIS A 166 -19.00 69.18 2.93
CA HIS A 166 -20.16 70.04 3.23
C HIS A 166 -20.75 70.73 1.99
N GLY A 167 -20.23 70.43 0.80
CA GLY A 167 -20.61 70.99 -0.50
C GLY A 167 -20.49 69.96 -1.61
N SER A 168 -20.31 70.44 -2.86
CA SER A 168 -20.01 69.54 -3.97
C SER A 168 -18.54 69.12 -3.93
N PRO A 169 -18.23 67.80 -3.92
CA PRO A 169 -16.85 67.33 -3.99
C PRO A 169 -16.11 67.73 -5.27
N GLU A 170 -16.84 67.94 -6.37
CA GLU A 170 -16.29 68.34 -7.68
C GLU A 170 -16.10 69.86 -7.81
N ASN A 171 -16.77 70.66 -6.98
CA ASN A 171 -16.67 72.11 -7.02
C ASN A 171 -16.72 72.70 -5.60
N THR A 172 -15.54 72.82 -4.98
CA THR A 172 -15.38 73.30 -3.60
C THR A 172 -15.54 74.82 -3.47
N TRP A 173 -15.39 75.58 -4.57
CA TRP A 173 -15.46 77.04 -4.62
C TRP A 173 -16.75 77.60 -4.01
N THR A 174 -17.90 77.08 -4.44
CA THR A 174 -19.23 77.60 -4.06
C THR A 174 -19.54 77.51 -2.57
N THR A 175 -18.85 76.60 -1.87
CA THR A 175 -18.95 76.43 -0.42
C THR A 175 -17.86 77.22 0.31
N LEU A 176 -16.65 77.27 -0.27
CA LEU A 176 -15.49 77.92 0.31
C LEU A 176 -15.60 79.45 0.31
N GLU A 177 -16.08 80.04 -0.79
CA GLU A 177 -16.21 81.50 -0.96
C GLU A 177 -17.16 82.14 0.07
N LYS A 178 -18.09 81.35 0.61
CA LYS A 178 -19.05 81.79 1.65
C LYS A 178 -18.43 81.82 3.05
N LYS A 179 -17.27 81.19 3.24
CA LYS A 179 -16.64 81.00 4.56
C LYS A 179 -15.33 81.76 4.69
N ILE A 180 -14.54 81.83 3.63
CA ILE A 180 -13.23 82.49 3.64
C ILE A 180 -13.04 83.36 2.40
N LYS A 181 -12.17 84.35 2.50
CA LYS A 181 -11.73 85.16 1.35
C LYS A 181 -10.47 84.55 0.76
N ILE A 182 -10.54 84.14 -0.51
CA ILE A 182 -9.42 83.53 -1.26
C ILE A 182 -9.38 84.11 -2.67
N ASP A 183 -8.18 84.31 -3.21
CA ASP A 183 -8.00 84.72 -4.61
C ASP A 183 -8.43 83.56 -5.54
N PRO A 184 -9.34 83.80 -6.51
CA PRO A 184 -9.77 82.76 -7.45
C PRO A 184 -8.65 82.06 -8.21
N ARG A 185 -7.53 82.76 -8.50
CA ARG A 185 -6.38 82.19 -9.21
C ARG A 185 -5.64 81.18 -8.34
N ILE A 186 -5.38 81.55 -7.08
CA ILE A 186 -4.65 80.69 -6.14
C ILE A 186 -5.52 79.50 -5.70
N TYR A 187 -6.84 79.69 -5.63
CA TYR A 187 -7.79 78.59 -5.34
C TYR A 187 -7.63 77.41 -6.30
N GLN A 188 -7.45 77.65 -7.60
CA GLN A 188 -7.34 76.58 -8.60
C GLN A 188 -6.15 75.66 -8.32
N GLU A 189 -5.02 76.25 -7.92
CA GLU A 189 -3.80 75.50 -7.56
C GLU A 189 -4.02 74.68 -6.28
N TRP A 190 -4.63 75.27 -5.25
CA TRP A 190 -4.90 74.57 -3.99
C TRP A 190 -5.96 73.47 -4.12
N ASP A 191 -7.00 73.69 -4.93
CA ASP A 191 -8.04 72.68 -5.15
C ASP A 191 -7.43 71.46 -5.83
N TRP A 192 -6.60 71.65 -6.87
CA TRP A 192 -5.86 70.56 -7.51
C TRP A 192 -4.90 69.85 -6.53
N LEU A 193 -4.06 70.61 -5.80
CA LEU A 193 -3.09 70.03 -4.84
C LEU A 193 -3.74 69.25 -3.70
N SER A 194 -5.00 69.54 -3.38
CA SER A 194 -5.73 68.85 -2.31
C SER A 194 -6.49 67.61 -2.80
N GLN A 195 -6.54 67.34 -4.11
CA GLN A 195 -7.10 66.11 -4.66
C GLN A 195 -6.12 64.94 -4.47
N GLN A 196 -6.65 63.75 -4.20
CA GLN A 196 -5.83 62.54 -4.19
C GLN A 196 -5.49 62.14 -5.63
N GLN A 197 -4.20 62.01 -5.92
CA GLN A 197 -3.71 61.48 -7.19
C GLN A 197 -3.41 59.99 -7.04
N LEU A 198 -3.49 59.25 -8.14
CA LEU A 198 -3.15 57.83 -8.13
C LEU A 198 -1.67 57.65 -7.81
N GLY A 199 -1.35 56.84 -6.81
CA GLY A 199 0.03 56.46 -6.49
C GLY A 199 0.58 55.38 -7.43
N THR A 200 1.90 55.18 -7.42
CA THR A 200 2.60 54.15 -8.23
C THR A 200 1.96 52.76 -8.14
N ASP A 201 1.61 52.32 -6.92
CA ASP A 201 0.99 50.99 -6.70
C ASP A 201 -0.41 50.87 -7.29
N GLN A 202 -1.20 51.96 -7.24
CA GLN A 202 -2.53 52.01 -7.81
C GLN A 202 -2.46 52.02 -9.34
N ILE A 203 -1.55 52.80 -9.92
CA ILE A 203 -1.33 52.88 -11.37
C ILE A 203 -0.88 51.52 -11.91
N THR A 204 0.16 50.93 -11.32
CA THR A 204 0.64 49.60 -11.73
C THR A 204 -0.41 48.52 -11.47
N GLY A 205 -1.18 48.62 -10.39
CA GLY A 205 -2.30 47.73 -10.11
C GLY A 205 -3.41 47.79 -11.16
N LEU A 206 -3.77 48.98 -11.64
CA LEU A 206 -4.72 49.16 -12.73
C LEU A 206 -4.17 48.65 -14.06
N TYR A 207 -2.88 48.87 -14.34
CA TYR A 207 -2.19 48.35 -15.52
C TYR A 207 -2.20 46.81 -15.55
N ARG A 208 -1.82 46.14 -14.45
CA ARG A 208 -1.87 44.66 -14.34
C ARG A 208 -3.27 44.08 -14.51
N ARG A 209 -4.31 44.86 -14.21
CA ARG A 209 -5.72 44.49 -14.37
C ARG A 209 -6.27 44.89 -15.75
N GLU A 210 -5.39 45.29 -16.67
CA GLU A 210 -5.73 45.68 -18.04
C GLU A 210 -6.74 46.85 -18.10
N LYS A 211 -6.75 47.70 -17.07
CA LYS A 211 -7.59 48.92 -17.03
C LYS A 211 -6.90 50.14 -17.61
N LEU A 212 -5.58 50.09 -17.73
CA LEU A 212 -4.74 51.10 -18.38
C LEU A 212 -3.95 50.42 -19.48
N ILE A 213 -3.88 51.04 -20.66
CA ILE A 213 -2.91 50.64 -21.68
C ILE A 213 -1.52 51.18 -21.31
N GLU A 214 -0.48 50.65 -21.96
CA GLU A 214 0.91 51.02 -21.75
C GLU A 214 1.15 52.53 -21.72
N SER A 215 0.69 53.27 -22.74
CA SER A 215 0.90 54.72 -22.82
C SER A 215 0.21 55.48 -21.68
N GLN A 216 -0.95 55.03 -21.22
CA GLN A 216 -1.69 55.65 -20.12
C GLN A 216 -1.00 55.41 -18.77
N ALA A 217 -0.51 54.18 -18.56
CA ALA A 217 0.23 53.85 -17.34
C ALA A 217 1.56 54.62 -17.27
N ASP A 218 2.29 54.72 -18.38
CA ASP A 218 3.53 55.49 -18.44
C ASP A 218 3.29 56.99 -18.20
N GLU A 219 2.22 57.56 -18.77
CA GLU A 219 1.85 58.96 -18.51
C GLU A 219 1.57 59.22 -17.02
N LEU A 220 0.73 58.39 -16.39
CA LEU A 220 0.39 58.53 -14.98
C LEU A 220 1.62 58.33 -14.07
N LEU A 221 2.50 57.37 -14.39
CA LEU A 221 3.75 57.17 -13.64
C LEU A 221 4.71 58.36 -13.79
N MET A 222 4.75 59.01 -14.95
CA MET A 222 5.54 60.23 -15.13
C MET A 222 4.95 61.40 -14.33
N GLN A 223 3.63 61.52 -14.26
CA GLN A 223 2.96 62.53 -13.43
C GLN A 223 3.25 62.34 -11.93
N THR A 224 3.49 61.11 -11.46
CA THR A 224 3.92 60.83 -10.08
C THR A 224 5.41 61.03 -9.82
N GLY A 225 6.20 61.33 -10.86
CA GLY A 225 7.62 61.69 -10.74
C GLY A 225 8.60 60.64 -11.28
N TRP A 226 8.14 59.54 -11.86
CA TRP A 226 9.04 58.61 -12.55
C TRP A 226 9.54 59.18 -13.87
N SER A 227 10.79 58.91 -14.23
CA SER A 227 11.26 59.21 -15.59
C SER A 227 10.62 58.25 -16.60
N ARG A 228 10.59 58.65 -17.87
CA ARG A 228 10.17 57.78 -18.97
C ARG A 228 10.98 56.48 -19.04
N SER A 229 12.28 56.53 -18.71
CA SER A 229 13.11 55.32 -18.70
C SER A 229 12.70 54.35 -17.59
N ASN A 230 12.25 54.86 -16.45
CA ASN A 230 11.94 54.06 -15.27
C ASN A 230 10.49 53.58 -15.26
N SER A 231 9.57 54.26 -15.96
CA SER A 231 8.16 53.85 -16.02
C SER A 231 8.00 52.42 -16.55
N ALA A 232 8.73 52.08 -17.62
CA ALA A 232 8.77 50.72 -18.19
C ALA A 232 9.29 49.68 -17.18
N THR A 233 10.38 49.99 -16.47
CA THR A 233 10.94 49.09 -15.44
C THR A 233 9.99 48.90 -14.26
N ILE A 234 9.33 49.97 -13.81
CA ILE A 234 8.35 49.91 -12.71
C ILE A 234 7.12 49.10 -13.11
N ARG A 235 6.67 49.19 -14.37
CA ARG A 235 5.59 48.31 -14.88
C ARG A 235 6.00 46.85 -14.84
N GLU A 236 7.19 46.52 -15.33
CA GLU A 236 7.72 45.15 -15.34
C GLU A 236 7.88 44.59 -13.92
N LEU A 237 8.51 45.35 -13.02
CA LEU A 237 8.68 45.00 -11.60
C LEU A 237 7.35 44.71 -10.90
N SER A 238 6.27 45.28 -11.42
CA SER A 238 4.96 45.18 -10.82
C SER A 238 4.33 43.79 -10.99
N PHE A 239 4.73 43.02 -12.02
CA PHE A 239 4.19 41.70 -12.29
C PHE A 239 4.71 40.66 -11.29
N VAL A 240 3.85 39.70 -10.94
CA VAL A 240 4.28 38.52 -10.18
C VAL A 240 4.97 37.57 -11.13
N VAL A 241 6.25 37.28 -10.88
CA VAL A 241 6.98 36.25 -11.61
C VAL A 241 6.70 34.88 -10.97
N PRO A 242 6.43 33.82 -11.74
CA PRO A 242 6.34 32.47 -11.20
C PRO A 242 7.63 32.11 -10.44
N ASN A 243 7.50 31.28 -9.39
CA ASN A 243 8.69 30.85 -8.67
C ASN A 243 9.68 30.10 -9.59
N ALA A 244 10.96 30.12 -9.23
CA ALA A 244 12.02 29.55 -10.03
C ALA A 244 11.80 28.06 -10.40
N MET A 245 11.19 27.27 -9.52
CA MET A 245 10.88 25.87 -9.78
C MET A 245 9.84 25.70 -10.89
N LEU A 246 8.78 26.52 -10.89
CA LEU A 246 7.75 26.49 -11.93
C LEU A 246 8.28 26.97 -13.27
N LEU A 247 9.13 28.01 -13.29
CA LEU A 247 9.81 28.45 -14.49
C LEU A 247 10.68 27.33 -15.09
N LEU A 248 11.43 26.64 -14.24
CA LEU A 248 12.26 25.50 -14.65
C LEU A 248 11.42 24.33 -15.17
N GLN A 249 10.40 23.90 -14.43
CA GLN A 249 9.54 22.78 -14.81
C GLN A 249 8.76 23.07 -16.10
N GLY A 250 8.18 24.26 -16.23
CA GLY A 250 7.50 24.68 -17.45
C GLY A 250 8.44 24.74 -18.65
N GLY A 251 9.66 25.24 -18.45
CA GLY A 251 10.68 25.26 -19.50
C GLY A 251 11.15 23.86 -19.92
N LEU A 252 11.26 22.91 -18.98
CA LEU A 252 11.57 21.51 -19.28
C LEU A 252 10.46 20.85 -20.12
N VAL A 253 9.19 21.08 -19.77
CA VAL A 253 8.04 20.59 -20.56
C VAL A 253 8.02 21.19 -21.96
N ALA A 254 8.45 22.45 -22.09
CA ALA A 254 8.57 23.14 -23.37
C ALA A 254 9.88 22.83 -24.13
N GLU A 255 10.67 21.84 -23.68
CA GLU A 255 11.92 21.39 -24.30
C GLU A 255 12.94 22.53 -24.56
N ARG A 256 12.97 23.52 -23.66
CA ARG A 256 13.89 24.65 -23.80
C ARG A 256 15.33 24.25 -23.46
N SER A 257 16.29 24.95 -24.08
CA SER A 257 17.71 24.69 -23.87
C SER A 257 18.10 24.95 -22.40
N THR A 258 19.09 24.22 -21.88
CA THR A 258 19.58 24.42 -20.50
C THR A 258 20.05 25.86 -20.26
N THR A 259 20.64 26.50 -21.27
CA THR A 259 21.07 27.92 -21.18
C THR A 259 19.87 28.85 -20.94
N ASP A 260 18.77 28.61 -21.62
CA ASP A 260 17.53 29.36 -21.45
C ASP A 260 16.88 29.11 -20.09
N LEU A 261 16.88 27.86 -19.63
CA LEU A 261 16.36 27.48 -18.31
C LEU A 261 17.12 28.20 -17.18
N LEU A 262 18.46 28.18 -17.24
CA LEU A 262 19.29 28.90 -16.27
C LEU A 262 19.02 30.40 -16.31
N LYS A 263 18.80 30.99 -17.49
CA LYS A 263 18.44 32.41 -17.61
C LYS A 263 17.09 32.71 -16.96
N ASP A 264 16.10 31.83 -17.13
CA ASP A 264 14.76 32.00 -16.55
C ASP A 264 14.75 31.82 -15.03
N LEU A 265 15.60 30.94 -14.46
CA LEU A 265 15.80 30.89 -13.00
C LEU A 265 16.20 32.26 -12.43
N GLY A 266 16.96 33.04 -13.20
CA GLY A 266 17.30 34.41 -12.85
C GLY A 266 16.12 35.38 -12.79
N LYS A 267 15.06 35.13 -13.56
CA LYS A 267 13.80 35.91 -13.48
C LYS A 267 13.04 35.57 -12.20
N GLY A 268 13.15 34.33 -11.73
CA GLY A 268 12.60 33.89 -10.43
C GLY A 268 13.54 34.13 -9.25
N ASP A 269 14.35 35.20 -9.31
CA ASP A 269 15.25 35.67 -8.24
C ASP A 269 16.41 34.74 -7.83
N ILE A 270 16.75 33.72 -8.64
CA ILE A 270 17.94 32.90 -8.37
C ILE A 270 19.21 33.63 -8.84
N HIS A 271 20.09 33.92 -7.88
CA HIS A 271 21.39 34.56 -8.11
C HIS A 271 22.21 33.79 -9.16
N PRO A 272 22.91 34.47 -10.11
CA PRO A 272 23.69 33.84 -11.17
C PRO A 272 24.57 32.67 -10.72
N ASP A 273 25.31 32.84 -9.64
CA ASP A 273 26.25 31.85 -9.11
C ASP A 273 25.59 30.55 -8.62
N TYR A 274 24.30 30.61 -8.27
CA TYR A 274 23.56 29.47 -7.73
C TYR A 274 22.58 28.84 -8.73
N ARG A 275 22.46 29.37 -9.95
CA ARG A 275 21.50 28.85 -10.95
C ARG A 275 21.79 27.41 -11.31
N GLN A 276 23.06 27.07 -11.52
CA GLN A 276 23.48 25.71 -11.83
C GLN A 276 23.22 24.78 -10.64
N THR A 277 23.60 25.19 -9.44
CA THR A 277 23.34 24.45 -8.21
C THR A 277 21.84 24.22 -7.99
N TYR A 278 21.01 25.23 -8.23
CA TYR A 278 19.55 25.14 -8.14
C TYR A 278 18.99 24.16 -9.17
N PHE A 279 19.45 24.26 -10.43
CA PHE A 279 19.09 23.34 -11.50
C PHE A 279 19.41 21.90 -11.08
N ASP A 280 20.66 21.60 -10.74
CA ASP A 280 21.10 20.26 -10.35
C ASP A 280 20.39 19.75 -9.09
N ALA A 281 20.02 20.64 -8.16
CA ALA A 281 19.25 20.32 -6.97
C ALA A 281 17.77 20.04 -7.25
N VAL A 282 17.15 20.64 -8.28
CA VAL A 282 15.74 20.38 -8.62
C VAL A 282 15.60 19.19 -9.56
N MET A 283 16.58 18.93 -10.43
CA MET A 283 16.54 17.79 -11.32
C MET A 283 16.39 16.47 -10.54
N THR A 284 15.52 15.61 -11.05
CA THR A 284 15.27 14.29 -10.48
C THR A 284 16.56 13.49 -10.46
N LYS A 285 16.89 12.93 -9.29
CA LYS A 285 17.99 12.00 -9.14
C LYS A 285 17.46 10.55 -9.20
N PRO A 286 18.30 9.57 -9.57
CA PRO A 286 17.92 8.17 -9.51
C PRO A 286 17.45 7.77 -8.11
N ALA A 287 16.52 6.82 -8.02
CA ALA A 287 16.12 6.28 -6.73
C ALA A 287 17.29 5.52 -6.09
N SER A 288 17.32 5.44 -4.76
CA SER A 288 18.38 4.72 -4.04
C SER A 288 18.45 3.24 -4.43
N SER A 289 17.30 2.60 -4.69
CA SER A 289 17.23 1.23 -5.23
C SER A 289 17.87 1.09 -6.61
N ASP A 290 17.68 2.09 -7.48
CA ASP A 290 18.25 2.07 -8.83
C ASP A 290 19.77 2.20 -8.80
N LEU A 291 20.29 3.05 -7.89
CA LEU A 291 21.72 3.16 -7.66
C LEU A 291 22.31 1.83 -7.15
N VAL A 292 21.66 1.19 -6.18
CA VAL A 292 22.09 -0.14 -5.69
C VAL A 292 22.14 -1.14 -6.84
N GLN A 293 21.08 -1.23 -7.65
CA GLN A 293 21.03 -2.14 -8.80
C GLN A 293 22.06 -1.80 -9.89
N PHE A 294 22.30 -0.52 -10.15
CA PHE A 294 23.31 -0.06 -11.09
C PHE A 294 24.72 -0.50 -10.66
N HIS A 295 25.05 -0.29 -9.37
CA HIS A 295 26.35 -0.67 -8.81
C HIS A 295 26.56 -2.19 -8.78
N LEU A 296 25.52 -2.97 -8.46
CA LEU A 296 25.56 -4.44 -8.56
C LEU A 296 25.84 -4.91 -10.00
N ARG A 297 25.22 -4.29 -11.01
CA ARG A 297 25.38 -4.69 -12.42
C ARG A 297 26.72 -4.31 -13.03
N LYS A 298 27.30 -3.17 -12.63
CA LYS A 298 28.49 -2.59 -13.25
C LYS A 298 29.77 -3.32 -12.84
N GLU A 299 30.04 -3.39 -11.54
CA GLU A 299 31.33 -3.85 -11.00
C GLU A 299 31.19 -4.82 -9.81
N ASN A 300 29.97 -4.98 -9.26
CA ASN A 300 29.68 -5.86 -8.12
C ASN A 300 30.54 -5.58 -6.86
N ASP A 301 31.14 -4.39 -6.74
CA ASP A 301 32.03 -4.02 -5.62
C ASP A 301 31.38 -2.99 -4.66
N LEU A 302 30.21 -2.43 -5.02
CA LEU A 302 29.49 -1.39 -4.24
C LEU A 302 30.36 -0.21 -3.74
N ARG A 303 31.59 -0.07 -4.25
CA ARG A 303 32.62 0.85 -3.73
C ARG A 303 32.20 2.31 -3.81
N ASP A 304 31.61 2.67 -4.95
CA ASP A 304 31.16 4.03 -5.23
C ASP A 304 29.68 4.27 -4.82
N LEU A 305 28.97 3.23 -4.38
CA LEU A 305 27.57 3.34 -3.95
C LEU A 305 27.39 4.35 -2.81
N PRO A 306 28.21 4.38 -1.73
CA PRO A 306 28.08 5.37 -0.66
C PRO A 306 28.11 6.81 -1.17
N LYS A 307 29.03 7.10 -2.09
CA LYS A 307 29.21 8.44 -2.68
C LYS A 307 27.98 8.84 -3.50
N ASP A 308 27.47 7.94 -4.33
CA ASP A 308 26.29 8.22 -5.14
C ASP A 308 25.00 8.35 -4.30
N LEU A 309 24.84 7.53 -3.25
CA LEU A 309 23.74 7.65 -2.31
C LEU A 309 23.78 9.00 -1.56
N THR A 310 24.95 9.44 -1.10
CA THR A 310 25.09 10.76 -0.48
C THR A 310 24.76 11.89 -1.47
N ARG A 311 25.14 11.76 -2.75
CA ARG A 311 24.86 12.76 -3.79
C ARG A 311 23.37 12.98 -4.03
N ILE A 312 22.54 11.96 -3.82
CA ILE A 312 21.07 12.08 -3.92
C ILE A 312 20.40 12.48 -2.60
N GLY A 313 21.18 12.70 -1.52
CA GLY A 313 20.71 13.19 -0.23
C GLY A 313 20.50 12.12 0.84
N ILE A 314 20.97 10.87 0.65
CA ILE A 314 20.95 9.87 1.73
C ILE A 314 21.94 10.25 2.82
N HIS A 315 21.46 10.30 4.06
CA HIS A 315 22.28 10.63 5.22
C HIS A 315 23.42 9.60 5.40
N PRO A 316 24.66 10.02 5.72
CA PRO A 316 25.79 9.11 5.88
C PRO A 316 25.59 7.95 6.86
N GLU A 317 24.78 8.13 7.90
CA GLU A 317 24.47 7.08 8.89
C GLU A 317 23.66 5.91 8.33
N PHE A 318 22.95 6.10 7.21
CA PHE A 318 22.11 5.05 6.60
C PHE A 318 22.81 4.30 5.47
N LEU A 319 24.07 4.65 5.13
CA LEU A 319 24.75 4.07 3.97
C LEU A 319 24.98 2.55 4.11
N ASP A 320 25.29 2.08 5.31
CA ASP A 320 25.50 0.65 5.56
C ASP A 320 24.19 -0.16 5.48
N ILE A 321 23.03 0.47 5.73
CA ILE A 321 21.73 -0.17 5.52
C ILE A 321 21.58 -0.54 4.05
N TYR A 322 21.84 0.40 3.13
CA TYR A 322 21.72 0.14 1.68
C TYR A 322 22.74 -0.88 1.16
N LYS A 323 23.96 -0.90 1.71
CA LYS A 323 24.94 -1.95 1.39
C LYS A 323 24.43 -3.32 1.84
N THR A 324 23.93 -3.41 3.07
CA THR A 324 23.40 -4.67 3.61
C THR A 324 22.20 -5.16 2.81
N LEU A 325 21.31 -4.24 2.38
CA LEU A 325 20.16 -4.58 1.54
C LEU A 325 20.51 -4.93 0.09
N ALA A 326 21.72 -4.60 -0.37
CA ALA A 326 22.20 -5.02 -1.68
C ALA A 326 22.45 -6.53 -1.72
N ASP A 327 22.88 -7.11 -0.59
CA ASP A 327 22.97 -8.55 -0.39
C ASP A 327 21.57 -9.13 -0.17
N ARG A 328 21.00 -9.64 -1.26
CA ARG A 328 19.66 -10.23 -1.25
C ARG A 328 19.69 -11.65 -0.71
N ILE A 329 18.76 -11.92 0.19
CA ILE A 329 18.43 -13.26 0.64
C ILE A 329 17.30 -13.79 -0.25
N PRO A 330 17.38 -15.05 -0.74
CA PRO A 330 16.30 -15.70 -1.46
C PRO A 330 14.95 -15.62 -0.71
N PRO A 331 13.81 -15.55 -1.41
CA PRO A 331 12.51 -15.59 -0.77
C PRO A 331 12.28 -16.94 -0.09
N LEU A 332 11.44 -16.94 0.96
CA LEU A 332 11.20 -18.11 1.79
C LEU A 332 10.79 -19.39 1.01
N PRO A 333 9.92 -19.34 -0.02
CA PRO A 333 9.58 -20.52 -0.82
C PRO A 333 10.80 -21.18 -1.50
N ASP A 334 11.76 -20.37 -1.96
CA ASP A 334 12.98 -20.87 -2.59
C ASP A 334 13.89 -21.51 -1.54
N ILE A 335 14.01 -20.90 -0.36
CA ILE A 335 14.74 -21.48 0.78
C ILE A 335 14.13 -22.84 1.19
N ILE A 336 12.79 -22.95 1.24
CA ILE A 336 12.11 -24.22 1.51
C ILE A 336 12.44 -25.25 0.43
N THR A 337 12.39 -24.85 -0.85
CA THR A 337 12.75 -25.74 -1.97
C THR A 337 14.19 -26.22 -1.86
N MET A 338 15.14 -25.32 -1.55
CA MET A 338 16.54 -25.67 -1.31
C MET A 338 16.71 -26.62 -0.12
N ALA A 339 15.94 -26.44 0.95
CA ALA A 339 15.96 -27.31 2.13
C ALA A 339 15.44 -28.71 1.81
N VAL A 340 14.31 -28.82 1.11
CA VAL A 340 13.74 -30.11 0.69
C VAL A 340 14.67 -30.82 -0.29
N ARG A 341 15.31 -30.08 -1.20
CA ARG A 341 16.27 -30.60 -2.18
C ARG A 341 17.66 -30.85 -1.60
N GLU A 342 17.84 -30.82 -0.28
CA GLU A 342 19.11 -31.12 0.39
C GLU A 342 20.28 -30.21 -0.01
N ALA A 343 20.00 -29.03 -0.58
CA ALA A 343 21.03 -28.05 -0.94
C ALA A 343 21.74 -27.47 0.29
N PHE A 344 21.18 -27.63 1.50
CA PHE A 344 21.82 -27.27 2.77
C PHE A 344 22.67 -28.38 3.39
N SER A 345 22.71 -29.57 2.79
CA SER A 345 23.43 -30.74 3.30
C SER A 345 24.64 -31.04 2.40
N PRO A 346 25.86 -30.56 2.71
CA PRO A 346 27.00 -30.68 1.80
C PRO A 346 27.34 -32.12 1.42
N ALA A 347 27.21 -33.07 2.35
CA ALA A 347 27.45 -34.49 2.09
C ALA A 347 26.43 -35.08 1.09
N THR A 348 25.15 -34.74 1.25
CA THR A 348 24.08 -35.21 0.35
C THR A 348 24.19 -34.56 -1.03
N ALA A 349 24.44 -33.25 -1.07
CA ALA A 349 24.59 -32.51 -2.31
C ALA A 349 25.81 -32.97 -3.11
N ALA A 350 26.93 -33.29 -2.44
CA ALA A 350 28.10 -33.88 -3.07
C ALA A 350 27.81 -35.31 -3.60
N ARG A 351 27.10 -36.14 -2.81
CA ARG A 351 26.70 -37.49 -3.24
C ARG A 351 25.84 -37.46 -4.52
N PHE A 352 24.98 -36.46 -4.65
CA PHE A 352 24.09 -36.30 -5.79
C PHE A 352 24.68 -35.48 -6.94
N GLY A 353 25.92 -34.98 -6.84
CA GLY A 353 26.50 -34.10 -7.85
C GLY A 353 25.71 -32.80 -8.04
N GLN A 354 24.95 -32.34 -7.03
CA GLN A 354 24.03 -31.20 -7.17
C GLN A 354 24.73 -29.88 -7.55
N TYR A 355 26.02 -29.75 -7.20
CA TYR A 355 26.85 -28.60 -7.53
C TYR A 355 27.67 -28.79 -8.83
N GLU A 356 27.54 -29.92 -9.51
CA GLU A 356 28.22 -30.17 -10.79
C GLU A 356 27.66 -29.26 -11.89
N ASP A 357 28.48 -29.02 -12.91
CA ASP A 357 28.16 -28.15 -14.05
C ASP A 357 27.77 -26.70 -13.70
N PHE A 358 28.12 -26.20 -12.50
CA PHE A 358 27.84 -24.83 -12.07
C PHE A 358 28.49 -23.78 -13.00
N PRO A 359 27.71 -23.02 -13.80
CA PRO A 359 28.28 -22.12 -14.78
C PRO A 359 28.85 -20.87 -14.11
N ARG A 360 30.07 -20.46 -14.49
CA ARG A 360 30.67 -19.21 -14.00
C ARG A 360 29.83 -17.98 -14.35
N ASP A 361 29.19 -17.99 -15.52
CA ASP A 361 28.30 -16.90 -15.93
C ASP A 361 27.04 -16.82 -15.05
N PHE A 362 26.54 -17.96 -14.56
CA PHE A 362 25.42 -17.95 -13.61
C PHE A 362 25.81 -17.25 -12.30
N ALA A 363 27.00 -17.54 -11.77
CA ALA A 363 27.52 -16.85 -10.58
C ALA A 363 27.62 -15.32 -10.81
N LYS A 364 28.14 -14.92 -11.98
CA LYS A 364 28.23 -13.51 -12.38
C LYS A 364 26.86 -12.83 -12.39
N TYR A 365 25.87 -13.40 -13.08
CA TYR A 365 24.54 -12.81 -13.18
C TYR A 365 23.77 -12.84 -11.86
N ALA A 366 23.95 -13.88 -11.04
CA ALA A 366 23.39 -13.96 -9.70
C ALA A 366 23.95 -12.85 -8.80
N ALA A 367 25.25 -12.61 -8.85
CA ALA A 367 25.89 -11.51 -8.12
C ALA A 367 25.35 -10.13 -8.56
N GLN A 368 25.15 -9.92 -9.87
CA GLN A 368 24.51 -8.70 -10.39
C GLN A 368 23.05 -8.50 -9.94
N GLN A 369 22.41 -9.54 -9.40
CA GLN A 369 21.08 -9.48 -8.78
C GLN A 369 21.14 -9.31 -7.25
N GLY A 370 22.34 -9.29 -6.66
CA GLY A 370 22.57 -9.21 -5.22
C GLY A 370 22.66 -10.56 -4.52
N LEU A 371 22.71 -11.69 -5.23
CA LEU A 371 22.87 -13.00 -4.62
C LEU A 371 24.35 -13.32 -4.42
N SER A 372 24.71 -13.77 -3.21
CA SER A 372 26.04 -14.30 -2.95
C SER A 372 26.33 -15.55 -3.79
N GLU A 373 27.60 -15.87 -4.00
CA GLU A 373 27.99 -17.10 -4.70
C GLU A 373 27.44 -18.35 -4.00
N GLU A 374 27.33 -18.31 -2.67
CA GLU A 374 26.72 -19.38 -1.89
C GLU A 374 25.23 -19.57 -2.25
N TRP A 375 24.46 -18.48 -2.30
CA TRP A 375 23.06 -18.55 -2.71
C TRP A 375 22.90 -19.01 -4.15
N ALA A 376 23.76 -18.53 -5.05
CA ALA A 376 23.79 -18.98 -6.43
C ALA A 376 24.01 -20.50 -6.53
N LYS A 377 24.99 -21.04 -5.79
CA LYS A 377 25.26 -22.49 -5.75
C LYS A 377 24.06 -23.28 -5.20
N ARG A 378 23.33 -22.74 -4.21
CA ARG A 378 22.14 -23.41 -3.65
C ARG A 378 20.96 -23.42 -4.60
N TYR A 379 20.73 -22.31 -5.33
CA TYR A 379 19.75 -22.29 -6.43
C TYR A 379 20.09 -23.34 -7.47
N TRP A 380 21.37 -23.44 -7.84
CA TRP A 380 21.83 -24.49 -8.75
C TRP A 380 21.61 -25.88 -8.15
N ALA A 381 21.96 -26.14 -6.90
CA ALA A 381 21.70 -27.45 -6.29
C ALA A 381 20.21 -27.86 -6.29
N ALA A 382 19.30 -26.88 -6.16
CA ALA A 382 17.87 -27.14 -6.11
C ALA A 382 17.17 -27.23 -7.49
N HIS A 383 17.84 -26.85 -8.59
CA HIS A 383 17.18 -26.72 -9.90
C HIS A 383 16.92 -28.06 -10.62
N TRP A 384 17.65 -29.11 -10.25
CA TRP A 384 17.62 -30.40 -10.96
C TRP A 384 16.23 -31.07 -10.93
N GLY A 385 15.86 -31.68 -12.05
CA GLY A 385 14.72 -32.59 -12.11
C GLY A 385 15.10 -33.94 -11.48
N LEU A 386 14.30 -34.42 -10.52
CA LEU A 386 14.53 -35.73 -9.88
C LEU A 386 13.82 -36.83 -10.68
N PRO A 387 14.31 -38.08 -10.62
CA PRO A 387 13.56 -39.24 -11.08
C PRO A 387 12.16 -39.29 -10.46
N SER A 388 11.18 -39.77 -11.24
CA SER A 388 9.83 -39.98 -10.70
C SER A 388 9.84 -41.09 -9.65
N ILE A 389 8.83 -41.10 -8.77
CA ILE A 389 8.69 -42.14 -7.75
C ILE A 389 8.63 -43.53 -8.40
N THR A 390 7.92 -43.67 -9.52
CA THR A 390 7.85 -44.93 -10.30
C THR A 390 9.21 -45.35 -10.85
N GLN A 391 10.01 -44.40 -11.36
CA GLN A 391 11.39 -44.70 -11.77
C GLN A 391 12.23 -45.13 -10.57
N GLY A 392 12.02 -44.52 -9.39
CA GLY A 392 12.62 -44.94 -8.13
C GLY A 392 12.29 -46.39 -7.78
N PHE A 393 11.03 -46.81 -7.92
CA PHE A 393 10.61 -48.19 -7.70
C PHE A 393 11.26 -49.16 -8.69
N ASP A 394 11.29 -48.81 -9.98
CA ASP A 394 11.94 -49.63 -11.00
C ASP A 394 13.45 -49.79 -10.73
N MET A 395 14.12 -48.72 -10.30
CA MET A 395 15.53 -48.78 -9.90
C MET A 395 15.74 -49.68 -8.68
N LEU A 396 14.85 -49.62 -7.68
CA LEU A 396 14.90 -50.49 -6.51
C LEU A 396 14.73 -51.97 -6.92
N HIS A 397 13.70 -52.30 -7.71
CA HIS A 397 13.44 -53.68 -8.13
C HIS A 397 14.55 -54.27 -9.01
N ARG A 398 15.26 -53.42 -9.76
CA ARG A 398 16.41 -53.81 -10.59
C ARG A 398 17.71 -53.90 -9.79
N GLY A 399 17.72 -53.57 -8.50
CA GLY A 399 18.91 -53.54 -7.66
C GLY A 399 19.90 -52.44 -8.04
N ILE A 400 19.45 -51.40 -8.73
CA ILE A 400 20.27 -50.24 -9.11
C ILE A 400 20.47 -49.31 -7.91
N ILE A 401 19.44 -49.20 -7.06
CA ILE A 401 19.46 -48.45 -5.80
C ILE A 401 18.97 -49.31 -4.65
N ASP A 402 19.30 -48.94 -3.41
CA ASP A 402 18.76 -49.55 -2.21
C ASP A 402 17.55 -48.77 -1.62
N ILE A 403 16.99 -49.27 -0.52
CA ILE A 403 15.86 -48.64 0.17
C ILE A 403 16.26 -47.28 0.78
N GLY A 404 17.51 -47.13 1.22
CA GLY A 404 18.02 -45.86 1.75
C GLY A 404 18.04 -44.78 0.68
N ASP A 405 18.46 -45.15 -0.53
CA ASP A 405 18.48 -44.30 -1.71
C ASP A 405 17.09 -43.94 -2.19
N LEU A 406 16.16 -44.90 -2.21
CA LEU A 406 14.76 -44.62 -2.51
C LEU A 406 14.15 -43.66 -1.48
N ASN A 407 14.41 -43.85 -0.19
CA ASN A 407 13.91 -42.97 0.87
C ASN A 407 14.47 -41.53 0.74
N MET A 408 15.73 -41.41 0.33
CA MET A 408 16.37 -40.13 0.06
C MET A 408 15.76 -39.45 -1.18
N LEU A 409 15.47 -40.20 -2.24
CA LEU A 409 14.72 -39.71 -3.41
C LEU A 409 13.32 -39.21 -3.02
N LEU A 410 12.58 -39.98 -2.23
CA LEU A 410 11.25 -39.60 -1.73
C LEU A 410 11.32 -38.33 -0.88
N LYS A 411 12.34 -38.19 -0.03
CA LYS A 411 12.58 -36.95 0.73
C LYS A 411 12.80 -35.76 -0.19
N ALA A 412 13.70 -35.88 -1.17
CA ALA A 412 14.00 -34.80 -2.11
C ALA A 412 12.84 -34.48 -3.06
N ALA A 413 11.96 -35.44 -3.33
CA ALA A 413 10.70 -35.27 -4.07
C ALA A 413 9.56 -34.67 -3.22
N ASP A 414 9.86 -34.22 -2.01
CA ASP A 414 8.90 -33.61 -1.06
C ASP A 414 7.77 -34.57 -0.60
N VAL A 415 8.03 -35.87 -0.57
CA VAL A 415 7.09 -36.83 0.01
C VAL A 415 7.14 -36.72 1.52
N MET A 416 5.99 -36.42 2.13
CA MET A 416 5.87 -36.33 3.59
C MET A 416 6.37 -37.62 4.27
N PRO A 417 7.11 -37.53 5.39
CA PRO A 417 7.67 -38.70 6.08
C PRO A 417 6.67 -39.83 6.33
N PHE A 418 5.42 -39.49 6.69
CA PHE A 418 4.34 -40.44 6.93
C PHE A 418 4.06 -41.36 5.71
N TRP A 419 4.21 -40.87 4.49
CA TRP A 419 3.88 -41.63 3.28
C TRP A 419 5.05 -42.46 2.75
N ARG A 420 6.28 -42.23 3.20
CA ARG A 420 7.47 -42.86 2.59
C ARG A 420 7.46 -44.37 2.71
N ASP A 421 7.35 -44.89 3.92
CA ASP A 421 7.33 -46.34 4.16
C ASP A 421 6.14 -47.03 3.47
N ARG A 422 4.99 -46.33 3.39
CA ARG A 422 3.78 -46.82 2.72
C ARG A 422 3.96 -46.90 1.21
N LEU A 423 4.58 -45.88 0.60
CA LEU A 423 4.90 -45.86 -0.82
C LEU A 423 5.97 -46.91 -1.17
N ILE A 424 6.98 -47.09 -0.31
CA ILE A 424 7.99 -48.14 -0.46
C ILE A 424 7.34 -49.52 -0.42
N ALA A 425 6.41 -49.77 0.51
CA ALA A 425 5.68 -51.04 0.57
C ALA A 425 4.82 -51.29 -0.69
N MET A 426 4.22 -50.23 -1.24
CA MET A 426 3.43 -50.29 -2.48
C MET A 426 4.28 -50.54 -3.74
N ALA A 427 5.60 -50.34 -3.68
CA ALA A 427 6.47 -50.60 -4.82
C ALA A 427 6.37 -52.08 -5.29
N TYR A 428 6.23 -53.01 -4.34
CA TYR A 428 6.19 -54.44 -4.66
C TYR A 428 4.81 -54.88 -5.15
N HIS A 429 4.80 -55.67 -6.21
CA HIS A 429 3.57 -56.22 -6.76
C HIS A 429 2.98 -57.29 -5.82
N PRO A 430 1.67 -57.26 -5.54
CA PRO A 430 0.99 -58.36 -4.87
C PRO A 430 1.04 -59.63 -5.73
N LEU A 431 0.88 -60.79 -5.09
CA LEU A 431 0.80 -62.07 -5.79
C LEU A 431 -0.37 -62.07 -6.79
N THR A 432 -0.14 -62.56 -8.01
CA THR A 432 -1.22 -62.63 -9.01
C THR A 432 -2.25 -63.69 -8.62
N ARG A 433 -3.50 -63.54 -9.07
CA ARG A 433 -4.56 -64.54 -8.84
C ARG A 433 -4.15 -65.95 -9.25
N VAL A 434 -3.38 -66.06 -10.34
CA VAL A 434 -2.90 -67.33 -10.87
C VAL A 434 -1.86 -67.94 -9.93
N ASP A 435 -0.91 -67.13 -9.46
CA ASP A 435 0.15 -67.60 -8.56
C ASP A 435 -0.40 -67.92 -7.18
N VAL A 436 -1.35 -67.14 -6.66
CA VAL A 436 -2.06 -67.46 -5.41
C VAL A 436 -2.69 -68.85 -5.47
N ARG A 437 -3.42 -69.18 -6.54
CA ARG A 437 -4.02 -70.51 -6.73
C ARG A 437 -2.96 -71.61 -6.84
N ARG A 438 -1.90 -71.38 -7.62
CA ARG A 438 -0.80 -72.37 -7.78
C ARG A 438 -0.07 -72.61 -6.46
N MET A 439 0.24 -71.56 -5.71
CA MET A 439 0.90 -71.64 -4.42
C MET A 439 0.03 -72.34 -3.38
N PHE A 440 -1.28 -72.07 -3.37
CA PHE A 440 -2.24 -72.81 -2.53
C PHE A 440 -2.29 -74.31 -2.92
N LYS A 441 -2.37 -74.61 -4.21
CA LYS A 441 -2.32 -75.98 -4.74
C LYS A 441 -1.04 -76.72 -4.33
N LEU A 442 0.07 -76.02 -4.19
CA LEU A 442 1.36 -76.60 -3.77
C LEU A 442 1.56 -76.59 -2.24
N GLY A 443 0.59 -76.08 -1.47
CA GLY A 443 0.69 -75.97 -0.01
C GLY A 443 1.65 -74.88 0.49
N VAL A 444 2.08 -73.98 -0.40
CA VAL A 444 2.93 -72.83 -0.05
C VAL A 444 2.12 -71.77 0.70
N LEU A 445 0.85 -71.57 0.33
CA LEU A 445 -0.08 -70.70 1.04
C LEU A 445 -1.12 -71.51 1.80
N THR A 446 -1.48 -71.04 2.98
CA THR A 446 -2.66 -71.48 3.73
C THR A 446 -3.93 -70.77 3.22
N LEU A 447 -5.11 -71.27 3.59
CA LEU A 447 -6.39 -70.66 3.19
C LEU A 447 -6.51 -69.20 3.66
N SER A 448 -6.02 -68.89 4.87
CA SER A 448 -5.99 -67.52 5.39
C SER A 448 -5.07 -66.61 4.57
N GLN A 449 -3.93 -67.12 4.11
CA GLN A 449 -2.99 -66.35 3.28
C GLN A 449 -3.50 -66.18 1.84
N VAL A 450 -4.31 -67.11 1.33
CA VAL A 450 -5.04 -66.93 0.05
C VAL A 450 -6.02 -65.76 0.15
N HIS A 451 -6.80 -65.72 1.24
CA HIS A 451 -7.72 -64.61 1.50
C HIS A 451 -6.98 -63.27 1.60
N GLU A 452 -5.88 -63.22 2.35
CA GLU A 452 -5.04 -62.02 2.46
C GLU A 452 -4.46 -61.58 1.11
N ALA A 453 -3.98 -62.52 0.29
CA ALA A 453 -3.46 -62.20 -1.04
C ALA A 453 -4.53 -61.62 -1.98
N PHE A 454 -5.79 -62.07 -1.88
CA PHE A 454 -6.89 -61.46 -2.63
C PHE A 454 -7.23 -60.05 -2.14
N LEU A 455 -7.17 -59.78 -0.83
CA LEU A 455 -7.31 -58.41 -0.31
C LEU A 455 -6.19 -57.49 -0.83
N GLN A 456 -4.95 -57.97 -0.87
CA GLN A 456 -3.81 -57.20 -1.40
C GLN A 456 -3.92 -56.89 -2.90
N LEU A 457 -4.66 -57.71 -3.66
CA LEU A 457 -5.02 -57.43 -5.06
C LEU A 457 -6.14 -56.39 -5.22
N GLY A 458 -6.73 -55.91 -4.12
CA GLY A 458 -7.79 -54.91 -4.11
C GLY A 458 -9.21 -55.46 -4.20
N TYR A 459 -9.41 -56.77 -3.97
CA TYR A 459 -10.76 -57.32 -3.83
C TYR A 459 -11.43 -56.79 -2.55
N SER A 460 -12.75 -56.54 -2.62
CA SER A 460 -13.54 -56.28 -1.42
C SER A 460 -13.48 -57.50 -0.48
N PRO A 461 -13.68 -57.33 0.85
CA PRO A 461 -13.65 -58.45 1.80
C PRO A 461 -14.56 -59.61 1.40
N GLU A 462 -15.77 -59.31 0.93
CA GLU A 462 -16.71 -60.33 0.42
C GLU A 462 -16.15 -61.09 -0.79
N ASN A 463 -15.61 -60.38 -1.78
CA ASN A 463 -15.05 -61.02 -2.96
C ASN A 463 -13.77 -61.79 -2.65
N ALA A 464 -12.97 -61.34 -1.68
CA ALA A 464 -11.80 -62.08 -1.20
C ALA A 464 -12.23 -63.42 -0.57
N THR A 465 -13.30 -63.44 0.22
CA THR A 465 -13.91 -64.68 0.75
C THR A 465 -14.36 -65.59 -0.38
N ASN A 466 -15.19 -65.09 -1.31
CA ASN A 466 -15.71 -65.89 -2.42
C ASN A 466 -14.59 -66.46 -3.30
N MET A 467 -13.55 -65.66 -3.59
CA MET A 467 -12.38 -66.13 -4.36
C MET A 467 -11.55 -67.17 -3.60
N THR A 468 -11.50 -67.10 -2.28
CA THR A 468 -10.82 -68.06 -1.42
C THR A 468 -11.56 -69.39 -1.40
N GLU A 469 -12.87 -69.37 -1.20
CA GLU A 469 -13.75 -70.56 -1.25
C GLU A 469 -13.71 -71.21 -2.63
N PHE A 470 -13.81 -70.41 -3.68
CA PHE A 470 -13.68 -70.89 -5.06
C PHE A 470 -12.33 -71.57 -5.30
N THR A 471 -11.23 -70.96 -4.84
CA THR A 471 -9.89 -71.54 -4.98
C THR A 471 -9.77 -72.85 -4.20
N ALA A 472 -10.36 -72.92 -3.00
CA ALA A 472 -10.35 -74.14 -2.18
C ALA A 472 -11.14 -75.28 -2.84
N ALA A 473 -12.36 -74.99 -3.30
CA ALA A 473 -13.21 -75.96 -3.99
C ALA A 473 -12.56 -76.49 -5.26
N GLN A 474 -12.02 -75.59 -6.11
CA GLN A 474 -11.33 -75.98 -7.34
C GLN A 474 -10.13 -76.90 -7.08
N ILE A 475 -9.32 -76.61 -6.07
CA ILE A 475 -8.16 -77.45 -5.75
C ILE A 475 -8.56 -78.76 -5.06
N LEU A 476 -9.66 -78.77 -4.29
CA LEU A 476 -10.21 -79.99 -3.70
C LEU A 476 -10.73 -80.94 -4.78
N GLU A 477 -11.48 -80.42 -5.75
CA GLU A 477 -11.93 -81.15 -6.94
C GLU A 477 -10.75 -81.78 -7.70
N GLU A 478 -9.67 -81.01 -7.92
CA GLU A 478 -8.47 -81.52 -8.59
C GLU A 478 -7.65 -82.53 -7.75
N ARG A 479 -7.62 -82.41 -6.42
CA ARG A 479 -6.81 -83.26 -5.53
C ARG A 479 -7.51 -84.55 -5.11
N ALA A 480 -8.83 -84.55 -4.98
CA ALA A 480 -9.55 -85.67 -4.40
C ALA A 480 -9.45 -86.92 -5.27
N GLY A 481 -9.33 -86.80 -6.60
CA GLY A 481 -9.43 -87.93 -7.54
C GLY A 481 -10.76 -88.69 -7.47
N LEU A 482 -11.61 -88.35 -6.49
CA LEU A 482 -12.87 -88.94 -6.11
C LEU A 482 -13.89 -88.56 -7.17
N THR A 483 -14.15 -89.47 -8.08
CA THR A 483 -15.17 -89.30 -9.10
C THR A 483 -16.55 -89.58 -8.52
N THR A 484 -17.59 -89.05 -9.16
CA THR A 484 -18.99 -89.40 -8.84
C THR A 484 -19.20 -90.93 -8.85
N ALA A 485 -18.51 -91.64 -9.75
CA ALA A 485 -18.54 -93.10 -9.84
C ALA A 485 -17.94 -93.80 -8.60
N GLU A 486 -16.87 -93.27 -8.02
CA GLU A 486 -16.25 -93.84 -6.82
C GLU A 486 -17.10 -93.63 -5.57
N VAL A 487 -17.78 -92.48 -5.46
CA VAL A 487 -18.74 -92.22 -4.37
C VAL A 487 -19.93 -93.19 -4.46
N ILE A 488 -20.51 -93.36 -5.65
CA ILE A 488 -21.61 -94.31 -5.88
C ILE A 488 -21.16 -95.74 -5.57
N LYS A 489 -19.95 -96.14 -5.99
CA LYS A 489 -19.40 -97.46 -5.68
C LYS A 489 -19.22 -97.67 -4.17
N ALA A 490 -18.68 -96.68 -3.46
CA ALA A 490 -18.51 -96.76 -2.01
C ALA A 490 -19.86 -96.91 -1.27
N TYR A 491 -20.93 -96.28 -1.78
CA TYR A 491 -22.29 -96.48 -1.29
C TYR A 491 -22.79 -97.92 -1.52
N VAL A 492 -22.66 -98.42 -2.76
CA VAL A 492 -23.07 -99.78 -3.15
C VAL A 492 -22.34 -100.84 -2.31
N ASP A 493 -21.04 -100.63 -2.05
CA ASP A 493 -20.19 -101.52 -1.26
C ASP A 493 -20.38 -101.36 0.27
N ARG A 494 -21.32 -100.50 0.71
CA ARG A 494 -21.63 -100.17 2.11
C ARG A 494 -20.46 -99.60 2.93
N LEU A 495 -19.52 -98.94 2.26
CA LEU A 495 -18.40 -98.26 2.92
C LEU A 495 -18.82 -96.90 3.49
N VAL A 496 -19.87 -96.30 2.94
CA VAL A 496 -20.46 -95.02 3.37
C VAL A 496 -21.99 -95.13 3.39
N ASP A 497 -22.63 -94.32 4.23
CA ASP A 497 -24.08 -94.24 4.29
C ASP A 497 -24.66 -93.25 3.26
N LYS A 498 -25.98 -93.21 3.16
CA LYS A 498 -26.69 -92.38 2.18
C LYS A 498 -26.39 -90.89 2.37
N GLN A 499 -26.41 -90.40 3.62
CA GLN A 499 -26.22 -88.98 3.90
C GLN A 499 -24.78 -88.55 3.54
N ALA A 500 -23.79 -89.33 3.98
CA ALA A 500 -22.39 -89.10 3.66
C ALA A 500 -22.12 -89.15 2.15
N SER A 501 -22.81 -90.03 1.41
CA SER A 501 -22.67 -90.13 -0.05
C SER A 501 -23.25 -88.90 -0.76
N VAL A 502 -24.39 -88.38 -0.31
CA VAL A 502 -24.99 -87.14 -0.85
C VAL A 502 -24.09 -85.94 -0.57
N ASP A 503 -23.57 -85.81 0.65
CA ASP A 503 -22.68 -84.72 1.02
C ASP A 503 -21.39 -84.73 0.17
N LEU A 504 -20.82 -85.92 -0.07
CA LEU A 504 -19.65 -86.08 -0.94
C LEU A 504 -19.96 -85.73 -2.41
N LEU A 505 -21.13 -86.09 -2.94
CA LEU A 505 -21.53 -85.72 -4.30
C LEU A 505 -21.75 -84.21 -4.46
N ILE A 506 -22.32 -83.54 -3.45
CA ILE A 506 -22.47 -82.08 -3.43
C ILE A 506 -21.09 -81.39 -3.39
N MET A 507 -20.13 -81.93 -2.63
CA MET A 507 -18.75 -81.44 -2.64
C MET A 507 -18.07 -81.60 -4.00
N LEU A 508 -18.48 -82.58 -4.80
CA LEU A 508 -18.06 -82.78 -6.20
C LEU A 508 -18.91 -81.97 -7.19
N ASN A 509 -19.64 -80.96 -6.71
CA ASN A 509 -20.46 -80.05 -7.51
C ASN A 509 -21.59 -80.76 -8.29
N VAL A 510 -22.06 -81.91 -7.80
CA VAL A 510 -23.33 -82.50 -8.26
C VAL A 510 -24.46 -81.72 -7.61
N ASP A 511 -25.44 -81.32 -8.42
CA ASP A 511 -26.64 -80.64 -7.94
C ASP A 511 -27.31 -81.43 -6.79
N PRO A 512 -27.77 -80.78 -5.70
CA PRO A 512 -28.29 -81.49 -4.52
C PRO A 512 -29.41 -82.49 -4.83
N ASP A 513 -30.34 -82.13 -5.72
CA ASP A 513 -31.46 -83.00 -6.10
C ASP A 513 -30.96 -84.20 -6.93
N GLN A 514 -29.99 -83.96 -7.81
CA GLN A 514 -29.30 -85.02 -8.57
C GLN A 514 -28.50 -85.96 -7.65
N ALA A 515 -27.82 -85.45 -6.63
CA ALA A 515 -27.03 -86.24 -5.69
C ALA A 515 -27.91 -87.23 -4.92
N VAL A 516 -29.07 -86.77 -4.43
CA VAL A 516 -30.05 -87.63 -3.77
C VAL A 516 -30.60 -88.68 -4.74
N TYR A 517 -30.99 -88.26 -5.95
CA TYR A 517 -31.53 -89.15 -6.97
C TYR A 517 -30.58 -90.28 -7.37
N LEU A 518 -29.28 -89.99 -7.53
CA LEU A 518 -28.27 -90.99 -7.90
C LEU A 518 -28.15 -92.10 -6.86
N ILE A 519 -28.15 -91.74 -5.58
CA ILE A 519 -28.04 -92.70 -4.47
C ILE A 519 -29.33 -93.52 -4.30
N ASP A 520 -30.50 -92.87 -4.40
CA ASP A 520 -31.80 -93.55 -4.33
C ASP A 520 -32.00 -94.58 -5.46
N THR A 521 -31.47 -94.28 -6.64
CA THR A 521 -31.54 -95.20 -7.79
C THR A 521 -30.82 -96.52 -7.52
N GLU A 522 -29.70 -96.50 -6.77
CA GLU A 522 -28.96 -97.72 -6.43
C GLU A 522 -29.67 -98.57 -5.37
N ASP A 523 -30.41 -97.96 -4.43
CA ASP A 523 -31.28 -98.70 -3.50
C ASP A 523 -32.40 -99.43 -4.23
N ILE A 524 -33.04 -98.78 -5.22
CA ILE A 524 -34.09 -99.40 -6.04
C ILE A 524 -33.55 -100.61 -6.81
N LYS A 525 -32.37 -100.47 -7.44
CA LYS A 525 -31.71 -101.58 -8.16
C LYS A 525 -31.40 -102.76 -7.24
N ARG A 526 -30.95 -102.49 -6.00
CA ARG A 526 -30.70 -103.53 -4.99
C ARG A 526 -31.97 -104.29 -4.63
N ASP A 527 -33.05 -103.58 -4.39
CA ASP A 527 -34.33 -104.19 -4.00
C ASP A 527 -34.93 -105.04 -5.14
N TRP A 528 -34.76 -104.61 -6.39
CA TRP A 528 -35.10 -105.41 -7.58
C TRP A 528 -34.27 -106.70 -7.67
N PHE A 529 -32.96 -106.62 -7.47
CA PHE A 529 -32.08 -107.80 -7.52
C PHE A 529 -32.46 -108.84 -6.44
N LEU A 530 -32.75 -108.38 -5.23
CA LEU A 530 -33.14 -109.25 -4.12
C LEU A 530 -34.49 -109.94 -4.39
N THR A 531 -35.46 -109.20 -4.93
CA THR A 531 -36.77 -109.73 -5.33
C THR A 531 -36.64 -110.76 -6.44
N SER A 532 -35.84 -110.49 -7.48
CA SER A 532 -35.57 -111.43 -8.58
C SER A 532 -34.97 -112.75 -8.08
N ASN A 533 -34.04 -112.71 -7.13
CA ASN A 533 -33.44 -113.91 -6.56
C ASN A 533 -34.44 -114.74 -5.74
N LYS A 534 -35.36 -114.10 -5.01
CA LYS A 534 -36.43 -114.80 -4.30
C LYS A 534 -37.39 -115.50 -5.27
N ILE A 535 -37.76 -114.84 -6.37
CA ILE A 535 -38.57 -115.44 -7.45
C ILE A 535 -37.87 -116.69 -8.03
N LYS A 536 -36.56 -116.60 -8.29
CA LYS A 536 -35.77 -117.75 -8.77
C LYS A 536 -35.75 -118.92 -7.77
N ALA A 537 -35.67 -118.63 -6.48
CA ALA A 537 -35.72 -119.66 -5.44
C ALA A 537 -37.09 -120.37 -5.43
N ILE A 538 -38.19 -119.60 -5.50
CA ILE A 538 -39.55 -120.14 -5.56
C ILE A 538 -39.76 -120.99 -6.83
N ARG A 539 -39.24 -120.54 -7.98
CA ARG A 539 -39.23 -121.34 -9.24
C ARG A 539 -38.65 -122.72 -9.03
N ASN A 540 -37.46 -122.78 -8.42
CA ASN A 540 -36.75 -124.04 -8.23
C ASN A 540 -37.51 -125.01 -7.31
N LEU A 541 -38.16 -124.49 -6.27
CA LEU A 541 -38.98 -125.30 -5.34
C LEU A 541 -40.24 -125.84 -6.03
N TYR A 542 -40.89 -125.04 -6.87
CA TYR A 542 -42.05 -125.47 -7.67
C TYR A 542 -41.71 -126.56 -8.69
N LYS A 543 -40.57 -126.40 -9.41
CA LYS A 543 -40.10 -127.40 -10.39
C LYS A 543 -39.84 -128.76 -9.76
N ARG A 544 -39.22 -128.79 -8.58
CA ARG A 544 -38.93 -130.05 -7.85
C ARG A 544 -40.16 -130.72 -7.25
N GLY A 545 -41.33 -130.09 -7.34
CA GLY A 545 -42.58 -130.62 -6.79
C GLY A 545 -42.76 -130.37 -5.29
N GLU A 546 -41.85 -129.63 -4.64
CA GLU A 546 -41.98 -129.25 -3.24
C GLU A 546 -43.05 -128.18 -3.04
N TYR A 547 -43.23 -127.29 -4.02
CA TYR A 547 -44.39 -126.39 -4.08
C TYR A 547 -45.40 -126.85 -5.12
N ASP A 548 -46.67 -126.84 -4.72
CA ASP A 548 -47.80 -126.93 -5.63
C ASP A 548 -48.15 -125.55 -6.21
N VAL A 549 -49.15 -125.51 -7.11
CA VAL A 549 -49.51 -124.28 -7.82
C VAL A 549 -49.99 -123.19 -6.87
N ASN A 550 -50.73 -123.55 -5.82
CA ASN A 550 -51.29 -122.59 -4.86
C ASN A 550 -50.18 -122.04 -3.95
N THR A 551 -49.30 -122.91 -3.46
CA THR A 551 -48.17 -122.53 -2.59
C THR A 551 -47.18 -121.62 -3.32
N ALA A 552 -46.85 -121.94 -4.58
CA ALA A 552 -45.96 -121.10 -5.39
C ALA A 552 -46.57 -119.73 -5.69
N ARG A 553 -47.89 -119.66 -5.96
CA ARG A 553 -48.61 -118.40 -6.14
C ARG A 553 -48.62 -117.55 -4.86
N ASP A 554 -48.89 -118.17 -3.72
CA ASP A 554 -48.90 -117.48 -2.42
C ASP A 554 -47.52 -116.91 -2.05
N GLU A 555 -46.45 -117.68 -2.25
CA GLU A 555 -45.09 -117.20 -1.98
C GLU A 555 -44.65 -116.09 -2.95
N LEU A 556 -45.08 -116.12 -4.22
CA LEU A 556 -44.84 -115.02 -5.15
C LEU A 556 -45.66 -113.76 -4.79
N SER A 557 -46.88 -113.94 -4.32
CA SER A 557 -47.75 -112.84 -3.87
C SER A 557 -47.15 -112.11 -2.67
N LYS A 558 -46.51 -112.83 -1.73
CA LYS A 558 -45.76 -112.24 -0.61
C LYS A 558 -44.57 -111.37 -1.04
N LEU A 559 -44.11 -111.48 -2.29
CA LEU A 559 -43.10 -110.60 -2.87
C LEU A 559 -43.69 -109.36 -3.55
N ASN A 560 -44.98 -109.05 -3.30
CA ASN A 560 -45.75 -107.97 -3.91
C ASN A 560 -45.67 -107.98 -5.46
N GLN A 561 -45.57 -109.17 -6.06
CA GLN A 561 -45.62 -109.28 -7.53
C GLN A 561 -47.06 -109.07 -8.02
N PRO A 562 -47.27 -108.31 -9.11
CA PRO A 562 -48.59 -108.17 -9.71
C PRO A 562 -49.20 -109.53 -10.07
N ALA A 563 -50.51 -109.70 -9.89
CA ALA A 563 -51.20 -110.97 -10.16
C ALA A 563 -50.96 -111.49 -11.60
N GLU A 564 -50.99 -110.58 -12.58
CA GLU A 564 -50.70 -110.90 -13.98
C GLU A 564 -49.27 -111.46 -14.18
N GLN A 565 -48.29 -110.92 -13.45
CA GLN A 565 -46.90 -111.39 -13.53
C GLN A 565 -46.71 -112.75 -12.84
N ILE A 566 -47.44 -113.01 -11.75
CA ILE A 566 -47.48 -114.32 -11.12
C ILE A 566 -48.08 -115.35 -12.09
N ASP A 567 -49.15 -115.00 -12.79
CA ASP A 567 -49.79 -115.89 -13.76
C ASP A 567 -48.84 -116.27 -14.90
N VAL A 568 -48.12 -115.29 -15.47
CA VAL A 568 -47.09 -115.52 -16.49
C VAL A 568 -45.98 -116.42 -15.98
N LEU A 569 -45.45 -116.17 -14.77
CA LEU A 569 -44.40 -117.01 -14.18
C LEU A 569 -44.87 -118.44 -13.96
N MET A 570 -46.09 -118.63 -13.47
CA MET A 570 -46.66 -119.96 -13.21
C MET A 570 -46.96 -120.74 -14.50
N GLU A 571 -47.44 -120.06 -15.54
CA GLU A 571 -47.61 -120.66 -16.87
C GLU A 571 -46.25 -121.11 -17.43
N GLN A 572 -45.24 -120.25 -17.37
CA GLN A 572 -43.89 -120.57 -17.83
C GLN A 572 -43.32 -121.78 -17.08
N TRP A 573 -43.47 -121.83 -15.75
CA TRP A 573 -42.96 -122.94 -14.94
C TRP A 573 -43.75 -124.24 -15.12
N TRP A 574 -45.04 -124.17 -15.49
CA TRP A 574 -45.85 -125.35 -15.78
C TRP A 574 -45.32 -126.13 -16.98
N TYR A 575 -44.96 -125.42 -18.07
CA TYR A 575 -44.34 -126.05 -19.25
C TYR A 575 -42.96 -126.63 -18.88
N GLU A 576 -42.16 -125.92 -18.10
CA GLU A 576 -40.84 -126.38 -17.64
C GLU A 576 -40.89 -127.63 -16.74
N LYS A 577 -42.04 -127.94 -16.11
CA LYS A 577 -42.22 -129.12 -15.24
C LYS A 577 -42.68 -130.36 -16.03
N LYS A 578 -43.26 -130.19 -17.22
CA LYS A 578 -43.80 -131.29 -18.05
C LYS A 578 -42.76 -131.97 -18.95
N GLU A 579 -41.60 -131.35 -19.17
CA GLU A 579 -40.51 -131.87 -20.01
C GLU A 579 -39.56 -132.87 -19.30
N ASP A 580 -39.70 -133.11 -18.00
CA ASP A 580 -38.88 -134.10 -17.28
C ASP A 580 -39.39 -135.54 -17.57
N GLY A 581 -38.90 -136.13 -18.67
CA GLY A 581 -39.02 -137.57 -18.94
C GLY A 581 -38.32 -138.42 -17.87
N GLY A 582 -38.89 -139.58 -17.53
CA GLY A 582 -38.40 -140.46 -16.47
C GLY A 582 -36.90 -140.80 -16.58
N ALA A 583 -36.24 -140.99 -15.43
CA ALA A 583 -34.79 -141.18 -15.33
C ALA A 583 -34.27 -142.28 -16.28
N THR A 584 -33.50 -141.88 -17.29
CA THR A 584 -32.71 -142.77 -18.14
C THR A 584 -31.29 -142.87 -17.57
N TRP A 585 -30.62 -144.01 -17.74
CA TRP A 585 -29.17 -144.08 -17.48
C TRP A 585 -28.41 -143.14 -18.43
N SER A 586 -27.21 -142.68 -18.07
CA SER A 586 -26.39 -141.93 -19.04
C SER A 586 -25.93 -142.85 -20.18
N LYS A 587 -25.63 -142.28 -21.36
CA LYS A 587 -25.09 -143.04 -22.51
C LYS A 587 -23.92 -143.95 -22.11
N ALA A 588 -23.02 -143.46 -21.26
CA ALA A 588 -21.84 -144.20 -20.80
C ALA A 588 -22.21 -145.37 -19.89
N GLU A 589 -23.21 -145.22 -19.03
CA GLU A 589 -23.70 -146.27 -18.15
C GLU A 589 -24.42 -147.38 -18.93
N THR A 590 -25.30 -147.03 -19.88
CA THR A 590 -25.97 -148.01 -20.75
C THR A 590 -24.96 -148.82 -21.55
N PHE A 591 -23.92 -148.18 -22.09
CA PHE A 591 -22.81 -148.86 -22.75
C PHE A 591 -22.06 -149.84 -21.83
N ARG A 592 -21.69 -149.37 -20.64
CA ARG A 592 -20.94 -150.18 -19.66
C ARG A 592 -21.77 -151.36 -19.19
N PHE A 593 -23.06 -151.18 -18.96
CA PHE A 593 -23.94 -152.25 -18.50
C PHE A 593 -24.18 -153.30 -19.57
N ALA A 594 -24.35 -152.91 -20.84
CA ALA A 594 -24.53 -153.90 -21.90
C ALA A 594 -23.23 -154.66 -22.21
N ARG A 595 -22.06 -154.01 -22.14
CA ARG A 595 -20.76 -154.65 -22.40
C ARG A 595 -20.32 -155.62 -21.30
N ASN A 596 -20.82 -155.41 -20.08
CA ASN A 596 -20.57 -156.29 -18.93
C ASN A 596 -21.68 -157.34 -18.73
N ASP A 597 -22.55 -157.57 -19.73
CA ASP A 597 -23.70 -158.48 -19.69
C ASP A 597 -24.69 -158.24 -18.53
N LEU A 598 -24.73 -157.02 -17.97
CA LEU A 598 -25.66 -156.64 -16.90
C LEU A 598 -27.07 -156.32 -17.42
N ILE A 599 -27.18 -155.95 -18.69
CA ILE A 599 -28.44 -155.76 -19.40
C ILE A 599 -28.35 -156.42 -20.78
N THR A 600 -29.48 -156.89 -21.31
CA THR A 600 -29.51 -157.48 -22.65
C THR A 600 -29.32 -156.42 -23.73
N GLN A 601 -28.77 -156.83 -24.88
CA GLN A 601 -28.58 -155.93 -26.02
C GLN A 601 -29.88 -155.24 -26.46
N ASP A 602 -31.02 -155.94 -26.43
CA ASP A 602 -32.31 -155.33 -26.74
C ASP A 602 -32.78 -154.33 -25.68
N ARG A 603 -32.43 -154.54 -24.40
CA ARG A 603 -32.70 -153.55 -23.34
C ARG A 603 -31.83 -152.30 -23.51
N ALA A 604 -30.58 -152.45 -23.93
CA ALA A 604 -29.71 -151.33 -24.24
C ALA A 604 -30.24 -150.49 -25.42
N LYS A 605 -30.77 -151.13 -26.47
CA LYS A 605 -31.42 -150.44 -27.60
C LYS A 605 -32.63 -149.62 -27.16
N GLN A 606 -33.51 -150.18 -26.31
CA GLN A 606 -34.66 -149.46 -25.78
C GLN A 606 -34.23 -148.22 -24.98
N GLU A 607 -33.15 -148.32 -24.23
CA GLU A 607 -32.69 -147.20 -23.40
C GLU A 607 -32.05 -146.08 -24.23
N PHE A 608 -31.33 -146.43 -25.29
CA PHE A 608 -30.87 -145.41 -26.24
C PHE A 608 -32.04 -144.78 -27.02
N GLN A 609 -33.09 -145.54 -27.33
CA GLN A 609 -34.34 -144.97 -27.89
C GLN A 609 -35.02 -144.01 -26.91
N ALA A 610 -35.09 -144.35 -25.62
CA ALA A 610 -35.68 -143.49 -24.60
C ALA A 610 -34.87 -142.20 -24.37
N MET A 611 -33.56 -142.20 -24.64
CA MET A 611 -32.71 -141.00 -24.64
C MET A 611 -32.85 -140.16 -25.93
N GLY A 612 -33.62 -140.61 -26.91
CA GLY A 612 -33.85 -139.89 -28.16
C GLY A 612 -32.79 -140.11 -29.26
N TYR A 613 -31.96 -141.16 -29.16
CA TYR A 613 -31.05 -141.52 -30.26
C TYR A 613 -31.81 -142.16 -31.42
N ASP A 614 -31.44 -141.80 -32.66
CA ASP A 614 -32.03 -142.39 -33.87
C ASP A 614 -31.54 -143.83 -34.11
N ALA A 615 -32.18 -144.51 -35.08
CA ALA A 615 -31.89 -145.91 -35.38
C ALA A 615 -30.43 -146.15 -35.81
N GLU A 616 -29.81 -145.20 -36.52
CA GLU A 616 -28.43 -145.32 -37.00
C GLU A 616 -27.43 -145.29 -35.84
N HIS A 617 -27.58 -144.32 -34.93
CA HIS A 617 -26.70 -144.19 -33.77
C HIS A 617 -26.81 -145.39 -32.83
N ILE A 618 -28.04 -145.90 -32.63
CA ILE A 618 -28.25 -147.10 -31.83
C ILE A 618 -27.54 -148.28 -32.46
N GLU A 619 -27.63 -148.47 -33.77
CA GLU A 619 -26.96 -149.58 -34.46
C GLU A 619 -25.43 -149.51 -34.34
N VAL A 620 -24.85 -148.32 -34.46
CA VAL A 620 -23.42 -148.09 -34.26
C VAL A 620 -23.01 -148.41 -32.81
N TYR A 621 -23.80 -147.97 -31.84
CA TYR A 621 -23.51 -148.27 -30.44
C TYR A 621 -23.59 -149.76 -30.13
N MET A 622 -24.57 -150.46 -30.71
CA MET A 622 -24.72 -151.90 -30.54
C MET A 622 -23.61 -152.71 -31.24
N LYS A 623 -22.93 -152.16 -32.26
CA LYS A 623 -21.72 -152.77 -32.85
C LYS A 623 -20.46 -152.57 -32.02
N ALA A 624 -20.45 -151.57 -31.13
CA ALA A 624 -19.30 -151.25 -30.26
C ALA A 624 -19.35 -151.93 -28.87
N ILE A 625 -20.49 -152.57 -28.56
CA ILE A 625 -20.76 -153.42 -27.39
C ILE A 625 -20.51 -154.86 -27.79
#